data_AF-A0A5C5RD93-F1
#
_entry.id   AF-A0A5C5RD93-F1
#
_cell.length_a   1.000
_cell.length_b   1.000
_cell.length_c   1.000
_cell.angle_alpha   90.00
_cell.angle_beta   90.00
_cell.angle_gamma   90.00
#
_symmetry.space_group_name_H-M   'P 1'
#
loop_
_entity.id
_entity.type
_entity.pdbx_description
1 polymer ?
#
loop_
_entity_poly.entity_id
_entity_poly.type
_entity_poly.pdbx_seq_one_letter_code
_entity_poly.pdbx_strand_id
1 'polypeptide(L)' 'VDRSRAAGLFDGDDEDAAVDADRLAALVDGLAVSAILCPDRYSPEHLRSVVERQLECFGAPGTGRT' A
#
# COMPACT_ATOMS: atom_id res chain seq x y z
N VAL A 1 -37.84 14.23 -4.74
CA VAL A 1 -37.35 13.60 -3.49
C VAL A 1 -37.53 12.10 -3.69
N ASP A 2 -36.52 11.26 -3.90
CA ASP A 2 -35.36 11.06 -3.06
C ASP A 2 -34.28 10.27 -3.86
N ARG A 3 -33.40 10.99 -4.56
CA ARG A 3 -32.25 10.40 -5.30
C ARG A 3 -30.93 10.67 -4.55
N SER A 4 -31.02 11.10 -3.29
CA SER A 4 -29.89 11.63 -2.50
C SER A 4 -29.33 10.64 -1.46
N ARG A 5 -29.78 9.38 -1.46
CA ARG A 5 -29.36 8.39 -0.45
C ARG A 5 -28.22 7.45 -0.86
N ALA A 6 -27.61 7.66 -2.03
CA ALA A 6 -26.55 6.79 -2.57
C ALA A 6 -25.12 7.35 -2.43
N ALA A 7 -24.92 8.50 -1.79
CA ALA A 7 -23.61 9.18 -1.75
C ALA A 7 -22.83 9.01 -0.42
N GLY A 8 -23.23 8.07 0.44
CA GLY A 8 -22.74 8.05 1.84
C GLY A 8 -22.05 6.76 2.31
N LEU A 9 -21.70 5.82 1.43
CA LEU A 9 -21.16 4.52 1.86
C LEU A 9 -19.81 4.12 1.24
N PHE A 10 -19.23 4.94 0.37
CA PHE A 10 -18.00 4.59 -0.37
C PHE A 10 -16.76 5.41 0.00
N ASP A 11 -16.89 6.44 0.86
CA ASP A 11 -15.81 7.40 1.05
C ASP A 11 -14.68 6.85 1.97
N GLY A 12 -15.02 6.02 2.96
CA GLY A 12 -14.04 5.54 3.94
C GLY A 12 -13.06 4.49 3.40
N ASP A 13 -13.54 3.53 2.60
CA ASP A 13 -12.70 2.45 2.07
C ASP A 13 -11.83 2.93 0.88
N ASP A 14 -12.33 3.87 0.07
CA ASP A 14 -11.60 4.44 -1.05
C ASP A 14 -10.50 5.41 -0.58
N GLU A 15 -10.74 6.19 0.48
CA GLU A 15 -9.72 7.05 1.10
C GLU A 15 -8.59 6.22 1.74
N ASP A 16 -8.94 5.11 2.40
CA ASP A 16 -7.96 4.17 2.95
C ASP A 16 -7.10 3.52 1.86
N ALA A 17 -7.73 3.11 0.75
CA ALA A 17 -7.02 2.55 -0.39
C ALA A 17 -6.07 3.56 -1.05
N ALA A 18 -6.46 4.83 -1.14
CA ALA A 18 -5.61 5.89 -1.67
C ALA A 18 -4.37 6.13 -0.78
N VAL A 19 -4.57 6.19 0.54
CA VAL A 19 -3.47 6.34 1.51
C VAL A 19 -2.51 5.15 1.48
N ASP A 20 -3.05 3.93 1.36
CA ASP A 20 -2.21 2.73 1.28
C ASP A 20 -1.47 2.63 -0.07
N ALA A 21 -2.07 3.11 -1.15
CA ALA A 21 -1.39 3.25 -2.44
C ALA A 21 -0.23 4.25 -2.37
N ASP A 22 -0.41 5.41 -1.73
CA ASP A 22 0.65 6.41 -1.52
C ASP A 22 1.79 5.83 -0.67
N ARG A 23 1.47 5.09 0.39
CA ARG A 23 2.48 4.39 1.20
C ARG A 23 3.25 3.35 0.41
N LEU A 24 2.56 2.59 -0.44
CA LEU A 24 3.20 1.59 -1.31
C LEU A 24 4.12 2.27 -2.34
N ALA A 25 3.70 3.37 -2.95
CA ALA A 25 4.52 4.15 -3.88
C ALA A 25 5.80 4.64 -3.21
N ALA A 26 5.69 5.23 -2.02
CA ALA A 26 6.85 5.69 -1.25
C ALA A 26 7.80 4.54 -0.88
N LEU A 27 7.28 3.35 -0.56
CA LEU A 27 8.11 2.17 -0.32
C LEU A 27 8.87 1.75 -1.58
N VAL A 28 8.20 1.68 -2.73
CA VAL A 28 8.82 1.31 -4.01
C VAL A 28 9.94 2.28 -4.39
N ASP A 29 9.71 3.58 -4.23
CA ASP A 29 10.74 4.60 -4.49
C ASP A 29 11.96 4.42 -3.57
N GLY A 30 11.74 4.18 -2.27
CA GLY A 30 12.83 3.93 -1.33
C GLY A 30 13.63 2.65 -1.63
N LEU A 31 12.95 1.60 -2.08
CA LEU A 31 13.60 0.36 -2.52
C LEU A 31 14.41 0.57 -3.81
N ALA A 32 13.88 1.33 -4.77
CA ALA A 32 14.58 1.66 -6.01
C ALA A 32 15.87 2.45 -5.74
N VAL A 33 15.81 3.45 -4.87
CA VAL A 33 17.00 4.21 -4.44
C VAL A 33 18.00 3.29 -3.73
N SER A 34 17.53 2.41 -2.84
CA SER A 34 18.40 1.47 -2.12
C SER A 34 19.10 0.47 -3.04
N ALA A 35 18.40 0.01 -4.08
CA ALA A 35 18.95 -0.88 -5.10
C ALA A 35 20.06 -0.21 -5.92
N ILE A 36 19.89 1.08 -6.25
CA ILE A 36 20.90 1.87 -6.97
C ILE A 36 22.13 2.12 -6.11
N LEU A 37 21.94 2.47 -4.83
CA LEU A 37 23.03 2.83 -3.93
C LEU A 37 23.83 1.63 -3.43
N CYS A 38 23.17 0.49 -3.24
CA CYS A 38 23.76 -0.71 -2.61
C CYS A 38 23.38 -1.99 -3.38
N PRO A 39 23.72 -2.12 -4.68
CA PRO A 39 23.29 -3.24 -5.51
C PRO A 39 23.78 -4.60 -5.00
N ASP A 40 24.94 -4.65 -4.37
CA ASP A 40 25.50 -5.89 -3.80
C ASP A 40 24.80 -6.34 -2.51
N ARG A 41 24.06 -5.45 -1.85
CA ARG A 41 23.36 -5.73 -0.58
C ARG A 41 21.91 -6.15 -0.80
N TYR A 42 21.27 -5.63 -1.83
CA TYR A 42 19.84 -5.83 -2.07
C TYR A 42 19.62 -6.48 -3.43
N SER A 43 19.50 -7.81 -3.43
CA SER A 43 19.16 -8.54 -4.64
C SER A 43 17.72 -8.22 -5.10
N PRO A 44 17.40 -8.33 -6.40
CA PRO A 44 16.04 -8.13 -6.89
C PRO A 44 15.00 -9.01 -6.20
N GLU A 45 15.36 -10.23 -5.83
CA GLU A 45 14.49 -11.17 -5.11
C GLU A 45 14.19 -10.69 -3.69
N HIS A 46 15.18 -10.10 -3.01
CA HIS A 46 14.99 -9.51 -1.69
C HIS A 46 14.07 -8.28 -1.77
N LEU A 47 14.24 -7.42 -2.77
CA LEU A 47 13.37 -6.26 -2.94
C LEU A 47 11.92 -6.68 -3.25
N ARG A 48 11.75 -7.72 -4.08
CA ARG A 48 10.44 -8.30 -4.37
C ARG A 48 9.76 -8.84 -3.10
N SER A 49 10.48 -9.58 -2.26
CA SER A 49 9.89 -10.15 -1.03
C SER A 49 9.44 -9.07 -0.04
N VAL A 50 10.13 -7.92 0.01
CA VAL A 50 9.68 -6.77 0.80
C VAL A 50 8.35 -6.21 0.30
N VAL A 51 8.19 -6.07 -1.02
CA VAL A 51 6.94 -5.60 -1.63
C VAL A 51 5.81 -6.61 -1.41
N GLU A 52 6.06 -7.90 -1.64
CA GLU A 52 5.08 -8.98 -1.42
C GLU A 52 4.61 -8.98 0.03
N ARG A 53 5.52 -8.90 1.00
CA ARG A 53 5.19 -8.81 2.42
C ARG A 53 4.33 -7.58 2.74
N GLN A 54 4.61 -6.44 2.10
CA GLN A 54 3.79 -5.22 2.31
C GLN A 54 2.38 -5.40 1.74
N LEU A 55 2.25 -6.03 0.58
CA LEU A 55 0.94 -6.35 -0.01
C LEU A 55 0.15 -7.36 0.83
N GLU A 56 0.83 -8.34 1.43
CA GLU A 56 0.23 -9.26 2.39
C GLU A 56 -0.31 -8.53 3.62
N CYS A 57 0.40 -7.51 4.11
CA CYS A 57 -0.09 -6.67 5.20
C CYS A 57 -1.37 -5.90 4.86
N PHE A 58 -1.56 -5.50 3.59
CA PHE A 58 -2.81 -4.89 3.12
C PHE A 58 -3.94 -5.92 2.93
N GLY A 59 -3.60 -7.16 2.55
CA GLY A 59 -4.58 -8.25 2.35
C GLY A 59 -4.99 -8.99 3.63
N ALA A 60 -4.34 -8.72 4.77
CA ALA A 60 -4.66 -9.36 6.04
C ALA A 60 -5.97 -8.79 6.62
N PRO A 61 -7.00 -9.63 6.89
CA PRO A 61 -8.22 -9.15 7.51
C PRO A 61 -7.95 -8.68 8.95
N GLY A 62 -8.00 -7.36 9.16
CA GLY A 62 -8.11 -6.74 10.48
C GLY A 62 -6.80 -6.53 11.24
N THR A 63 -6.15 -5.38 11.00
CA THR A 63 -5.52 -4.62 12.08
C THR A 63 -6.45 -3.46 12.42
N GLY A 64 -7.21 -3.62 13.50
CA GLY A 64 -8.40 -2.83 13.80
C GLY A 64 -8.18 -1.32 13.89
N ARG A 65 -9.11 -0.58 13.29
CA ARG A 65 -9.56 0.71 13.84
C ARG A 65 -10.57 0.42 14.95
N THR A 66 -10.08 0.30 16.18
CA THR A 66 -10.88 0.49 17.41
C THR A 66 -10.88 1.95 17.80
#